data_AF-A0A3C2CUS2-F1
#
_entry.id   AF-A0A3C2CUS2-F1
#
_cell.length_a   1.000
_cell.length_b   1.000
_cell.length_c   1.000
_cell.angle_alpha   90.00
_cell.angle_beta   90.00
_cell.angle_gamma   90.00
#
_symmetry.space_group_name_H-M   'P 1'
#
loop_
_entity.id
_entity.type
_entity.pdbx_description
1 polymer ?
#
loop_
_entity_poly.entity_id
_entity_poly.type
_entity_poly.pdbx_seq_one_letter_code
_entity_poly.pdbx_strand_id
1 'polypeptide(L)'
;MEYIPKEERRRIFRTELYNLKEKGYITEDQYINASEAHNEYFTDILVKEQREKDALARKQQSQSVTVHQNQLVIDGQNQDPANTKPVKVKPKKTAEESRERNISWSLNIGVIMLLIGGLFVATSNWETMTPLLKAGAIAMVSALFYGIAFVSYRVLKIEKTAFAFVVLGSLFLPIFTLSLGWFELLGAFLSFKGEGRFVLGTISSFILIPIYASLANKLSSRLFVWFSFIATSSSVAYLLRAIGLEADGFYLGMIAFNTMLIAGFHLIKKNGMIPLFSKELAVYSQVNLVLSTLLMLLFFENHIFYGFNLILTAIIYLSMIYVNGRKEYHFIFTLIFVYGAYQIFENWHFQEASLIGYALLGIVFLLLHT
;
A
#
# COMPACT_ATOMS: atom_id res chain seq x y z
N MET A 1 21.58 -20.88 -35.45
CA MET A 1 21.72 -19.49 -35.93
C MET A 1 23.18 -19.31 -36.30
N GLU A 2 23.42 -19.10 -37.58
CA GLU A 2 24.76 -18.93 -38.16
C GLU A 2 25.41 -17.65 -37.63
N TYR A 3 26.68 -17.72 -37.22
CA TYR A 3 27.39 -16.58 -36.66
C TYR A 3 27.77 -15.62 -37.79
N ILE A 4 26.95 -14.60 -38.03
CA ILE A 4 27.23 -13.57 -39.03
C ILE A 4 28.15 -12.51 -38.39
N PRO A 5 29.33 -12.25 -38.98
CA PRO A 5 30.23 -11.16 -38.57
C PRO A 5 29.52 -9.81 -38.43
N LYS A 6 29.94 -9.00 -37.46
CA LYS A 6 29.26 -7.71 -37.12
C LYS A 6 29.24 -6.72 -38.28
N GLU A 7 30.32 -6.66 -39.06
CA GLU A 7 30.41 -5.79 -40.24
C GLU A 7 29.45 -6.22 -41.36
N GLU A 8 29.24 -7.53 -41.47
CA GLU A 8 28.32 -8.12 -42.43
C GLU A 8 26.87 -7.80 -42.07
N ARG A 9 26.52 -7.79 -40.76
CA ARG A 9 25.21 -7.30 -40.30
C ARG A 9 24.98 -5.82 -40.63
N ARG A 10 26.01 -4.97 -40.52
CA ARG A 10 25.91 -3.55 -40.91
C ARG A 10 25.68 -3.39 -42.42
N ARG A 11 26.32 -4.22 -43.23
CA ARG A 11 26.14 -4.23 -44.70
C ARG A 11 24.75 -4.71 -45.10
N ILE A 12 24.24 -5.76 -44.45
CA ILE A 12 22.89 -6.30 -44.69
C ILE A 12 21.84 -5.22 -44.40
N PHE A 13 21.91 -4.59 -43.23
CA PHE A 13 20.97 -3.53 -42.85
C PHE A 13 20.96 -2.36 -43.85
N ARG A 14 22.14 -1.87 -44.28
CA ARG A 14 22.22 -0.78 -45.26
C ARG A 14 21.63 -1.16 -46.62
N THR A 15 21.88 -2.40 -47.05
CA THR A 15 21.35 -2.93 -48.32
C THR A 15 19.82 -3.04 -48.27
N GLU A 16 19.27 -3.56 -47.18
CA GLU A 16 17.83 -3.68 -47.00
C GLU A 16 17.15 -2.31 -46.90
N LEU A 17 17.73 -1.37 -46.15
CA LEU A 17 17.19 -0.02 -46.00
C LEU A 17 17.20 0.75 -47.34
N TYR A 18 18.26 0.60 -48.14
CA TYR A 18 18.32 1.15 -49.50
C TYR A 18 17.22 0.55 -50.41
N ASN A 19 17.04 -0.77 -50.36
CA ASN A 19 16.00 -1.45 -51.15
C ASN A 19 14.58 -1.01 -50.75
N LEU A 20 14.33 -0.74 -49.47
CA LEU A 20 13.04 -0.23 -49.00
C LEU A 20 12.76 1.18 -49.52
N LYS A 21 13.80 2.03 -49.59
CA LYS A 21 13.71 3.37 -50.18
C LYS A 21 13.43 3.28 -51.68
N GLU A 22 14.18 2.46 -52.42
CA GLU A 22 14.01 2.34 -53.87
C GLU A 22 12.63 1.82 -54.27
N LYS A 23 12.08 0.89 -53.49
CA LYS A 23 10.74 0.34 -53.70
C LYS A 23 9.61 1.25 -53.19
N GLY A 24 9.93 2.44 -52.68
CA GLY A 24 8.95 3.43 -52.22
C GLY A 24 8.22 3.08 -50.92
N TYR A 25 8.73 2.12 -50.14
CA TYR A 25 8.12 1.74 -48.86
C TYR A 25 8.45 2.72 -47.72
N ILE A 26 9.53 3.49 -47.88
CA ILE A 26 9.95 4.51 -46.92
C ILE A 26 10.30 5.81 -47.64
N THR A 27 10.09 6.94 -46.96
CA THR A 27 10.46 8.26 -47.47
C THR A 27 11.96 8.52 -47.33
N GLU A 28 12.48 9.53 -48.06
CA GLU A 28 13.89 9.95 -47.96
C GLU A 28 14.27 10.30 -46.51
N ASP A 29 13.42 11.04 -45.81
CA ASP A 29 13.65 11.44 -44.43
C ASP A 29 13.69 10.22 -43.48
N GLN A 30 12.87 9.21 -43.73
CA GLN A 30 12.87 7.96 -42.96
C GLN A 30 14.14 7.15 -43.21
N TYR A 31 14.64 7.12 -44.45
CA TYR A 31 15.92 6.50 -44.80
C TYR A 31 17.10 7.17 -44.09
N ILE A 32 17.17 8.50 -44.12
CA ILE A 32 18.26 9.27 -43.49
C ILE A 32 18.26 9.04 -41.98
N ASN A 33 17.11 9.25 -41.33
CA ASN A 33 16.97 9.09 -39.88
C ASN A 33 17.31 7.66 -39.40
N ALA A 34 16.83 6.64 -40.11
CA ALA A 34 17.10 5.25 -39.75
C ALA A 34 18.58 4.85 -40.00
N SER A 35 19.19 5.39 -41.06
CA SER A 35 20.61 5.15 -41.37
C SER A 35 21.53 5.79 -40.33
N GLU A 36 21.24 7.02 -39.91
CA GLU A 36 21.99 7.74 -38.87
C GLU A 36 21.87 7.06 -37.51
N ALA A 37 20.64 6.74 -37.07
CA ALA A 37 20.39 6.06 -35.81
C ALA A 37 21.10 4.69 -35.74
N HIS A 38 21.10 3.93 -36.84
CA HIS A 38 21.83 2.66 -36.90
C HIS A 38 23.35 2.87 -36.89
N ASN A 39 23.86 3.95 -37.48
CA ASN A 39 25.27 4.28 -37.45
C ASN A 39 25.75 4.64 -36.03
N GLU A 40 24.98 5.44 -35.29
CA GLU A 40 25.25 5.74 -33.88
C GLU A 40 25.23 4.48 -33.02
N TYR A 41 24.21 3.62 -33.19
CA TYR A 41 24.12 2.34 -32.50
C TYR A 41 25.34 1.45 -32.74
N PHE A 42 25.84 1.39 -33.98
CA PHE A 42 27.01 0.58 -34.32
C PHE A 42 28.30 1.15 -33.71
N THR A 43 28.46 2.48 -33.73
CA THR A 43 29.59 3.17 -33.09
C THR A 43 29.60 2.93 -31.58
N ASP A 44 28.44 2.99 -30.92
CA ASP A 44 28.29 2.71 -29.50
C ASP A 44 28.71 1.29 -29.12
N ILE A 45 28.42 0.30 -29.97
CA ILE A 45 28.87 -1.08 -29.78
C ILE A 45 30.38 -1.18 -29.87
N LEU A 46 31.00 -0.54 -30.87
CA LEU A 46 32.45 -0.55 -31.06
C LEU A 46 33.17 0.13 -29.88
N VAL A 47 32.65 1.27 -29.41
CA VAL A 47 33.21 2.00 -28.26
C VAL A 47 33.10 1.18 -26.98
N LYS A 48 31.97 0.49 -26.75
CA LYS A 48 31.82 -0.41 -25.59
C LYS A 48 32.82 -1.55 -25.62
N GLU A 49 33.00 -2.19 -26.78
CA GLU A 49 33.94 -3.30 -26.93
C GLU A 49 35.39 -2.84 -26.76
N GLN A 50 35.75 -1.67 -27.29
CA GLN A 50 37.07 -1.09 -27.07
C GLN A 50 37.32 -0.78 -25.60
N ARG A 51 36.34 -0.19 -24.89
CA ARG A 51 36.42 0.05 -23.45
C ARG A 51 36.55 -1.24 -22.64
N GLU A 52 35.87 -2.31 -23.04
CA GLU A 52 35.99 -3.63 -22.41
C GLU A 52 37.38 -4.23 -22.63
N LYS A 53 37.92 -4.14 -23.85
CA LYS A 53 39.29 -4.58 -24.17
C LYS A 53 40.34 -3.77 -23.41
N ASP A 54 40.20 -2.45 -23.34
CA ASP A 54 41.09 -1.57 -22.59
C ASP A 54 41.01 -1.81 -21.08
N ALA A 55 39.82 -2.10 -20.54
CA ALA A 55 39.64 -2.44 -19.13
C ALA A 55 40.26 -3.81 -18.79
N LEU A 56 40.20 -4.78 -19.71
CA LEU A 56 40.86 -6.08 -19.57
C LEU A 56 42.40 -5.93 -19.65
N ALA A 57 42.91 -5.10 -20.55
CA ALA A 57 44.34 -4.80 -20.66
C ALA A 57 44.88 -4.08 -19.40
N ARG A 58 44.13 -3.12 -18.84
CA ARG A 58 44.48 -2.45 -17.58
C ARG A 58 44.48 -3.39 -16.37
N LYS A 59 43.56 -4.36 -16.33
CA LYS A 59 43.55 -5.40 -15.28
C LYS A 59 44.76 -6.34 -15.36
N GLN A 60 45.24 -6.64 -16.56
CA GLN A 60 46.45 -7.46 -16.75
C GLN A 60 47.74 -6.70 -16.41
N GLN A 61 47.81 -5.39 -16.67
CA GLN A 61 48.95 -4.55 -16.25
C GLN A 61 49.00 -4.28 -14.73
N SER A 62 47.86 -4.34 -14.03
CA SER A 62 47.79 -4.08 -12.58
C SER A 62 48.14 -5.30 -11.71
N GLN A 63 48.46 -6.46 -12.32
CA GLN A 63 48.82 -7.69 -11.61
C GLN A 63 50.33 -7.99 -11.59
N SER A 64 51.18 -7.14 -12.19
CA SER A 64 52.63 -7.38 -12.28
C SER A 64 53.53 -6.37 -11.53
N VAL A 65 52.99 -5.44 -10.74
CA VAL A 65 53.83 -4.49 -9.98
C VAL A 65 53.30 -4.31 -8.55
N THR A 66 53.61 -5.28 -7.68
CA THR A 66 53.58 -5.07 -6.22
C THR A 66 54.88 -5.58 -5.61
N VAL A 67 56.00 -4.94 -5.95
CA VAL A 67 57.20 -4.90 -5.08
C VAL A 67 57.87 -3.54 -5.31
N HIS A 68 58.19 -2.88 -4.19
CA HIS A 68 58.98 -1.65 -4.01
C HIS A 68 58.28 -0.26 -4.02
N GLN A 69 57.93 0.12 -2.79
CA GLN A 69 58.61 1.17 -2.00
C GLN A 69 58.00 2.58 -1.99
N ASN A 70 57.60 2.96 -0.78
CA ASN A 70 57.26 4.31 -0.34
C ASN A 70 58.42 5.29 -0.52
N GLN A 71 58.19 6.43 -1.18
CA GLN A 71 58.65 7.74 -0.72
C GLN A 71 57.95 8.89 -1.47
N LEU A 72 57.39 9.80 -0.67
CA LEU A 72 57.38 11.27 -0.79
C LEU A 72 56.67 11.99 -1.96
N VAL A 73 55.64 12.76 -1.56
CA VAL A 73 55.51 14.24 -1.76
C VAL A 73 54.81 14.78 -3.02
N ILE A 74 53.61 15.31 -2.74
CA ILE A 74 53.01 16.62 -3.10
C ILE A 74 52.50 16.90 -4.54
N ASP A 75 51.27 17.43 -4.51
CA ASP A 75 50.55 18.32 -5.43
C ASP A 75 49.86 17.79 -6.69
N GLY A 76 48.64 18.32 -6.87
CA GLY A 76 47.98 18.42 -8.16
C GLY A 76 46.53 17.96 -8.15
N GLN A 77 45.63 18.88 -7.78
CA GLN A 77 44.18 18.74 -7.78
C GLN A 77 43.60 18.13 -9.07
N ASN A 78 42.70 17.16 -8.87
CA ASN A 78 41.76 16.70 -9.88
C ASN A 78 40.39 17.38 -9.65
N GLN A 79 39.79 17.81 -10.77
CA GLN A 79 38.39 17.58 -11.15
C GLN A 79 37.27 18.50 -10.64
N ASP A 80 36.74 19.25 -11.60
CA ASP A 80 35.34 19.66 -11.66
C ASP A 80 34.38 18.46 -11.91
N PRO A 81 33.11 18.55 -11.50
CA PRO A 81 32.23 17.41 -11.29
C PRO A 81 31.31 17.14 -12.49
N ALA A 82 31.39 15.96 -13.09
CA ALA A 82 30.46 15.56 -14.14
C ALA A 82 29.78 14.21 -13.84
N ASN A 83 28.66 14.32 -13.12
CA ASN A 83 27.38 13.64 -13.41
C ASN A 83 27.42 12.15 -13.76
N THR A 84 27.52 11.28 -12.75
CA THR A 84 27.26 9.84 -12.91
C THR A 84 25.77 9.55 -12.73
N LYS A 85 25.02 9.41 -13.83
CA LYS A 85 23.71 8.75 -13.80
C LYS A 85 23.92 7.22 -13.75
N PRO A 86 23.31 6.49 -12.80
CA PRO A 86 23.54 5.05 -12.68
C PRO A 86 22.78 4.28 -13.77
N VAL A 87 23.51 3.54 -14.60
CA VAL A 87 22.94 2.57 -15.55
C VAL A 87 22.45 1.35 -14.79
N LYS A 88 21.11 1.15 -14.75
CA LYS A 88 20.47 -0.06 -14.22
C LYS A 88 20.82 -1.28 -15.06
N VAL A 89 21.76 -2.10 -14.58
CA VAL A 89 21.99 -3.45 -15.08
C VAL A 89 20.87 -4.36 -14.53
N LYS A 90 20.04 -4.94 -15.41
CA LYS A 90 19.06 -5.97 -15.00
C LYS A 90 19.83 -7.26 -14.65
N PRO A 91 19.73 -7.79 -13.42
CA PRO A 91 20.47 -8.99 -13.03
C PRO A 91 19.97 -10.23 -13.79
N LYS A 92 20.92 -11.07 -14.23
CA LYS A 92 20.69 -12.38 -14.87
C LYS A 92 20.20 -13.35 -13.78
N LYS A 93 18.98 -13.87 -13.91
CA LYS A 93 18.32 -14.72 -12.89
C LYS A 93 19.15 -15.98 -12.60
N THR A 94 19.41 -16.24 -11.32
CA THR A 94 20.18 -17.40 -10.83
C THR A 94 19.33 -18.67 -10.88
N ALA A 95 19.92 -19.85 -11.12
CA ALA A 95 19.21 -21.12 -11.24
C ALA A 95 18.35 -21.48 -10.00
N GLU A 96 18.73 -20.99 -8.82
CA GLU A 96 17.94 -21.13 -7.58
C GLU A 96 16.62 -20.39 -7.64
N GLU A 97 16.59 -19.17 -8.20
CA GLU A 97 15.36 -18.37 -8.34
C GLU A 97 14.36 -19.04 -9.30
N SER A 98 14.87 -19.77 -10.30
CA SER A 98 14.02 -20.58 -11.19
C SER A 98 13.47 -21.84 -10.51
N ARG A 99 14.24 -22.48 -9.62
CA ARG A 99 13.79 -23.65 -8.86
C ARG A 99 12.73 -23.26 -7.82
N GLU A 100 12.96 -22.18 -7.07
CA GLU A 100 11.98 -21.61 -6.13
C GLU A 100 10.67 -21.27 -6.84
N ARG A 101 10.75 -20.66 -8.03
CA ARG A 101 9.57 -20.37 -8.85
C ARG A 101 8.83 -21.64 -9.23
N ASN A 102 9.53 -22.67 -9.71
CA ASN A 102 8.87 -23.92 -10.13
C ASN A 102 8.21 -24.65 -8.94
N ILE A 103 8.88 -24.70 -7.78
CA ILE A 103 8.30 -25.27 -6.55
C ILE A 103 7.09 -24.43 -6.11
N SER A 104 7.20 -23.11 -6.11
CA SER A 104 6.07 -22.24 -5.76
C SER A 104 4.91 -22.36 -6.74
N TRP A 105 5.16 -22.57 -8.03
CA TRP A 105 4.11 -22.79 -9.02
C TRP A 105 3.40 -24.13 -8.81
N SER A 106 4.16 -25.21 -8.60
CA SER A 106 3.60 -26.52 -8.28
C SER A 106 2.75 -26.47 -7.02
N LEU A 107 3.27 -25.83 -5.97
CA LEU A 107 2.54 -25.63 -4.72
C LEU A 107 1.27 -24.80 -4.94
N ASN A 108 1.35 -23.65 -5.62
CA ASN A 108 0.20 -22.79 -5.88
C ASN A 108 -0.88 -23.51 -6.71
N ILE A 109 -0.49 -24.29 -7.72
CA ILE A 109 -1.42 -25.10 -8.51
C ILE A 109 -2.09 -26.15 -7.63
N GLY A 110 -1.32 -26.86 -6.80
CA GLY A 110 -1.85 -27.84 -5.85
C GLY A 110 -2.86 -27.21 -4.89
N VAL A 111 -2.55 -26.01 -4.37
CA VAL A 111 -3.47 -25.28 -3.49
C VAL A 111 -4.72 -24.83 -4.24
N ILE A 112 -4.61 -24.30 -5.46
CA ILE A 112 -5.78 -23.91 -6.26
C ILE A 112 -6.70 -25.11 -6.51
N MET A 113 -6.14 -26.26 -6.91
CA MET A 113 -6.91 -27.49 -7.11
C MET A 113 -7.60 -27.94 -5.82
N LEU A 114 -6.88 -27.92 -4.70
CA LEU A 114 -7.43 -28.29 -3.40
C LEU A 114 -8.52 -27.31 -2.93
N LEU A 115 -8.36 -26.01 -3.19
CA LEU A 115 -9.37 -25.00 -2.88
C LEU A 115 -10.60 -25.14 -3.76
N ILE A 116 -10.44 -25.43 -5.05
CA ILE A 116 -11.58 -25.70 -5.95
C ILE A 116 -12.33 -26.94 -5.48
N GLY A 117 -11.62 -28.02 -5.14
CA GLY A 117 -12.23 -29.23 -4.60
C GLY A 117 -12.94 -28.96 -3.27
N GLY A 118 -12.29 -28.24 -2.35
CA GLY A 118 -12.86 -27.84 -1.07
C GLY A 118 -14.08 -26.93 -1.23
N LEU A 119 -14.03 -25.96 -2.15
CA LEU A 119 -15.12 -25.07 -2.47
C LEU A 119 -16.30 -25.86 -3.04
N PHE A 120 -16.07 -26.76 -4.00
CA PHE A 120 -17.11 -27.59 -4.58
C PHE A 120 -17.83 -28.44 -3.52
N VAL A 121 -17.08 -29.07 -2.62
CA VAL A 121 -17.64 -29.86 -1.52
C VAL A 121 -18.41 -28.98 -0.55
N ALA A 122 -17.83 -27.83 -0.18
CA ALA A 122 -18.45 -26.89 0.75
C ALA A 122 -19.74 -26.29 0.20
N THR A 123 -19.79 -25.94 -1.09
CA THR A 123 -20.99 -25.36 -1.72
C THR A 123 -22.05 -26.41 -2.00
N SER A 124 -21.67 -27.61 -2.43
CA SER A 124 -22.64 -28.67 -2.79
C SER A 124 -23.36 -29.23 -1.56
N ASN A 125 -22.66 -29.32 -0.42
CA ASN A 125 -23.24 -29.78 0.84
C ASN A 125 -23.60 -28.62 1.78
N TRP A 126 -23.58 -27.38 1.31
CA TRP A 126 -23.79 -26.22 2.18
C TRP A 126 -25.15 -26.30 2.88
N GLU A 127 -26.23 -26.55 2.15
CA GLU A 127 -27.59 -26.58 2.73
C GLU A 127 -27.79 -27.71 3.73
N THR A 128 -27.06 -28.82 3.59
CA THR A 128 -27.19 -29.99 4.48
C THR A 128 -26.32 -29.89 5.73
N MET A 129 -25.35 -28.97 5.76
CA MET A 129 -24.46 -28.77 6.90
C MET A 129 -25.14 -27.99 8.04
N THR A 130 -24.91 -28.45 9.27
CA THR A 130 -25.31 -27.70 10.47
C THR A 130 -24.57 -26.36 10.55
N PRO A 131 -25.13 -25.34 11.24
CA PRO A 131 -24.49 -24.04 11.34
C PRO A 131 -23.07 -24.09 11.93
N LEU A 132 -22.82 -25.00 12.87
CA LEU A 132 -21.50 -25.24 13.45
C LEU A 132 -20.51 -25.79 12.40
N LEU A 133 -20.94 -26.72 11.55
CA LEU A 133 -20.11 -27.26 10.47
C LEU A 133 -19.80 -26.18 9.42
N LYS A 134 -20.74 -25.29 9.11
CA LYS A 134 -20.52 -24.16 8.20
C LYS A 134 -19.43 -23.21 8.72
N ALA A 135 -19.55 -22.76 9.98
CA ALA A 135 -18.53 -21.93 10.61
C ALA A 135 -17.19 -22.67 10.74
N GLY A 136 -17.23 -23.95 11.13
CA GLY A 136 -16.06 -24.83 11.21
C GLY A 136 -15.33 -25.00 9.89
N ALA A 137 -16.05 -25.11 8.78
CA ALA A 137 -15.47 -25.18 7.44
C ALA A 137 -14.71 -23.89 7.08
N ILE A 138 -15.27 -22.71 7.42
CA ILE A 138 -14.59 -21.42 7.23
C ILE A 138 -13.30 -21.36 8.07
N ALA A 139 -13.37 -21.77 9.34
CA ALA A 139 -12.19 -21.86 10.20
C ALA A 139 -11.14 -22.85 9.66
N MET A 140 -11.59 -23.98 9.12
CA MET A 140 -10.72 -25.00 8.54
C MET A 140 -9.96 -24.46 7.32
N VAL A 141 -10.59 -23.65 6.48
CA VAL A 141 -9.92 -22.99 5.36
C VAL A 141 -8.82 -22.05 5.86
N SER A 142 -9.10 -21.25 6.89
CA SER A 142 -8.08 -20.41 7.53
C SER A 142 -6.91 -21.23 8.08
N ALA A 143 -7.21 -22.30 8.83
CA ALA A 143 -6.21 -23.21 9.40
C ALA A 143 -5.38 -23.90 8.31
N LEU A 144 -5.99 -24.29 7.20
CA LEU A 144 -5.32 -24.90 6.05
C LEU A 144 -4.30 -23.93 5.44
N PHE A 145 -4.67 -22.65 5.24
CA PHE A 145 -3.73 -21.65 4.74
C PHE A 145 -2.56 -21.41 5.70
N TYR A 146 -2.81 -21.33 7.01
CA TYR A 146 -1.73 -21.25 7.99
C TYR A 146 -0.86 -22.51 8.01
N GLY A 147 -1.44 -23.70 7.84
CA GLY A 147 -0.72 -24.96 7.75
C GLY A 147 0.20 -25.01 6.53
N ILE A 148 -0.31 -24.62 5.35
CA ILE A 148 0.50 -24.54 4.13
C ILE A 148 1.56 -23.45 4.25
N ALA A 149 1.25 -22.32 4.87
CA ALA A 149 2.23 -21.28 5.16
C ALA A 149 3.37 -21.82 6.03
N PHE A 150 3.04 -22.61 7.06
CA PHE A 150 4.01 -23.25 7.92
C PHE A 150 4.91 -24.23 7.14
N VAL A 151 4.32 -25.09 6.29
CA VAL A 151 5.08 -26.00 5.42
C VAL A 151 5.97 -25.22 4.45
N SER A 152 5.44 -24.16 3.84
CA SER A 152 6.17 -23.29 2.91
C SER A 152 7.36 -22.63 3.58
N TYR A 153 7.22 -22.19 4.82
CA TYR A 153 8.27 -21.54 5.59
C TYR A 153 9.30 -22.54 6.15
N ARG A 154 8.85 -23.60 6.83
CA ARG A 154 9.72 -24.54 7.54
C ARG A 154 10.33 -25.62 6.65
N VAL A 155 9.56 -26.15 5.70
CA VAL A 155 9.99 -27.30 4.87
C VAL A 155 10.57 -26.81 3.56
N LEU A 156 9.83 -25.96 2.83
CA LEU A 156 10.22 -25.52 1.49
C LEU A 156 11.12 -24.27 1.50
N LYS A 157 11.17 -23.54 2.63
CA LYS A 157 11.94 -22.29 2.80
C LYS A 157 11.61 -21.20 1.76
N ILE A 158 10.35 -21.14 1.32
CA ILE A 158 9.88 -20.14 0.35
C ILE A 158 9.09 -19.04 1.10
N GLU A 159 9.80 -18.02 1.55
CA GLU A 159 9.24 -16.97 2.44
C GLU A 159 8.09 -16.19 1.79
N LYS A 160 8.21 -15.81 0.51
CA LYS A 160 7.18 -15.02 -0.19
C LYS A 160 5.85 -15.77 -0.29
N THR A 161 5.92 -17.06 -0.57
CA THR A 161 4.75 -17.93 -0.70
C THR A 161 4.14 -18.22 0.67
N ALA A 162 4.98 -18.45 1.69
CA ALA A 162 4.51 -18.55 3.07
C ALA A 162 3.78 -17.27 3.52
N PHE A 163 4.35 -16.09 3.25
CA PHE A 163 3.73 -14.80 3.57
C PHE A 163 2.36 -14.64 2.89
N ALA A 164 2.26 -14.97 1.60
CA ALA A 164 0.99 -14.91 0.87
C ALA A 164 -0.09 -15.80 1.51
N PHE A 165 0.27 -17.02 1.91
CA PHE A 165 -0.66 -17.92 2.61
C PHE A 165 -1.02 -17.44 4.02
N VAL A 166 -0.08 -16.82 4.76
CA VAL A 166 -0.41 -16.18 6.05
C VAL A 166 -1.42 -15.04 5.85
N VAL A 167 -1.23 -14.18 4.86
CA VAL A 167 -2.19 -13.11 4.53
C VAL A 167 -3.56 -13.70 4.20
N LEU A 168 -3.59 -14.73 3.35
CA LEU A 168 -4.84 -15.35 2.93
C LEU A 168 -5.57 -16.00 4.11
N GLY A 169 -4.90 -16.79 4.95
CA GLY A 169 -5.49 -17.37 6.15
C GLY A 169 -5.99 -16.32 7.14
N SER A 170 -5.27 -15.20 7.26
CA SER A 170 -5.64 -14.08 8.12
C SER A 170 -6.91 -13.37 7.63
N LEU A 171 -7.14 -13.26 6.33
CA LEU A 171 -8.36 -12.67 5.76
C LEU A 171 -9.62 -13.50 6.08
N PHE A 172 -9.49 -14.80 6.33
CA PHE A 172 -10.60 -15.65 6.75
C PHE A 172 -10.97 -15.49 8.22
N LEU A 173 -10.10 -14.96 9.08
CA LEU A 173 -10.41 -14.76 10.51
C LEU A 173 -11.62 -13.84 10.76
N PRO A 174 -11.72 -12.64 10.16
CA PRO A 174 -12.90 -11.79 10.33
C PRO A 174 -14.15 -12.47 9.77
N ILE A 175 -14.04 -13.14 8.62
CA ILE A 175 -15.15 -13.89 8.01
C ILE A 175 -15.64 -14.97 8.97
N PHE A 176 -14.72 -15.71 9.60
CA PHE A 176 -15.06 -16.72 10.61
C PHE A 176 -15.77 -16.09 11.81
N THR A 177 -15.25 -15.01 12.39
CA THR A 177 -15.90 -14.36 13.54
C THR A 177 -17.30 -13.85 13.21
N LEU A 178 -17.50 -13.29 12.00
CA LEU A 178 -18.83 -12.87 11.55
C LEU A 178 -19.75 -14.08 11.32
N SER A 179 -19.23 -15.19 10.80
CA SER A 179 -20.02 -16.41 10.61
C SER A 179 -20.60 -16.95 11.92
N LEU A 180 -19.88 -16.79 13.05
CA LEU A 180 -20.40 -17.17 14.36
C LEU A 180 -21.67 -16.41 14.74
N GLY A 181 -21.70 -15.09 14.46
CA GLY A 181 -22.89 -14.26 14.68
C GLY A 181 -23.99 -14.51 13.66
N TRP A 182 -23.63 -14.83 12.41
CA TRP A 182 -24.60 -15.09 11.34
C TRP A 182 -25.38 -16.38 11.59
N PHE A 183 -24.68 -17.40 12.07
CA PHE A 183 -25.22 -18.72 12.39
C PHE A 183 -25.76 -18.85 13.82
N GLU A 184 -25.81 -17.74 14.58
CA GLU A 184 -26.31 -17.68 15.95
C GLU A 184 -25.59 -18.65 16.93
N LEU A 185 -24.33 -19.01 16.62
CA LEU A 185 -23.55 -20.00 17.38
C LEU A 185 -23.15 -19.50 18.78
N LEU A 186 -23.14 -18.19 18.99
CA LEU A 186 -22.87 -17.54 20.28
C LEU A 186 -24.16 -17.19 21.04
N GLY A 187 -25.30 -17.70 20.57
CA GLY A 187 -26.63 -17.43 21.10
C GLY A 187 -27.36 -16.29 20.37
N ALA A 188 -28.68 -16.21 20.57
CA ALA A 188 -29.54 -15.25 19.88
C ALA A 188 -29.18 -13.79 20.17
N PHE A 189 -28.70 -13.47 21.37
CA PHE A 189 -28.27 -12.12 21.73
C PHE A 189 -27.04 -11.66 20.94
N LEU A 190 -26.01 -12.52 20.84
CA LEU A 190 -24.79 -12.28 20.05
C LEU A 190 -24.96 -12.82 18.62
N SER A 191 -26.01 -12.38 17.96
CA SER A 191 -26.26 -12.69 16.55
C SER A 191 -26.41 -11.41 15.73
N PHE A 192 -26.41 -11.53 14.40
CA PHE A 192 -26.66 -10.36 13.52
C PHE A 192 -28.05 -9.75 13.71
N LYS A 193 -29.03 -10.58 14.09
CA LYS A 193 -30.42 -10.16 14.34
C LYS A 193 -30.68 -9.80 15.80
N GLY A 194 -29.79 -10.20 16.70
CA GLY A 194 -29.89 -9.93 18.12
C GLY A 194 -29.61 -8.48 18.49
N GLU A 195 -30.09 -8.09 19.67
CA GLU A 195 -29.84 -6.77 20.25
C GLU A 195 -28.34 -6.53 20.49
N GLY A 196 -27.59 -7.58 20.81
CA GLY A 196 -26.14 -7.55 21.06
C GLY A 196 -25.27 -7.54 19.80
N ARG A 197 -25.81 -7.33 18.59
CA ARG A 197 -25.06 -7.37 17.31
C ARG A 197 -23.80 -6.50 17.30
N PHE A 198 -23.87 -5.30 17.91
CA PHE A 198 -22.73 -4.37 17.96
C PHE A 198 -21.70 -4.78 19.02
N VAL A 199 -22.14 -5.46 20.09
CA VAL A 199 -21.24 -6.09 21.07
C VAL A 199 -20.46 -7.21 20.41
N LEU A 200 -21.12 -8.06 19.61
CA LEU A 200 -20.44 -9.08 18.82
C LEU A 200 -19.40 -8.48 17.87
N GLY A 201 -19.74 -7.40 17.15
CA GLY A 201 -18.79 -6.72 16.26
C GLY A 201 -17.58 -6.16 17.00
N THR A 202 -17.80 -5.64 18.22
CA THR A 202 -16.75 -5.13 19.11
C THR A 202 -15.80 -6.26 19.53
N ILE A 203 -16.34 -7.35 20.10
CA ILE A 203 -15.56 -8.50 20.55
C ILE A 203 -14.79 -9.13 19.39
N SER A 204 -15.47 -9.34 18.26
CA SER A 204 -14.89 -9.94 17.06
C SER A 204 -13.71 -9.11 16.54
N SER A 205 -13.88 -7.80 16.41
CA SER A 205 -12.80 -6.91 15.96
C SER A 205 -11.68 -6.81 16.99
N PHE A 206 -12.02 -6.76 18.28
CA PHE A 206 -11.06 -6.64 19.38
C PHE A 206 -10.13 -7.86 19.47
N ILE A 207 -10.65 -9.07 19.29
CA ILE A 207 -9.86 -10.32 19.27
C ILE A 207 -8.85 -10.32 18.11
N LEU A 208 -9.19 -9.71 16.96
CA LEU A 208 -8.30 -9.66 15.80
C LEU A 208 -7.11 -8.70 15.98
N ILE A 209 -7.25 -7.66 16.80
CA ILE A 209 -6.19 -6.66 17.05
C ILE A 209 -4.87 -7.32 17.50
N PRO A 210 -4.81 -8.11 18.60
CA PRO A 210 -3.57 -8.73 19.06
C PRO A 210 -3.04 -9.78 18.07
N ILE A 211 -3.92 -10.48 17.34
CA ILE A 211 -3.52 -11.45 16.32
C ILE A 211 -2.77 -10.73 15.19
N TYR A 212 -3.36 -9.70 14.61
CA TYR A 212 -2.73 -8.92 13.55
C TYR A 212 -1.50 -8.16 14.02
N ALA A 213 -1.52 -7.62 15.25
CA ALA A 213 -0.35 -6.95 15.80
C ALA A 213 0.83 -7.91 16.02
N SER A 214 0.56 -9.13 16.51
CA SER A 214 1.57 -10.18 16.65
C SER A 214 2.15 -10.60 15.30
N LEU A 215 1.29 -10.78 14.28
CA LEU A 215 1.73 -11.11 12.91
C LEU A 215 2.51 -9.96 12.27
N ALA A 216 2.12 -8.70 12.50
CA ALA A 216 2.85 -7.53 12.03
C ALA A 216 4.28 -7.50 12.55
N ASN A 217 4.48 -7.78 13.85
CA ASN A 217 5.81 -7.83 14.46
C ASN A 217 6.62 -9.05 14.00
N LYS A 218 6.01 -10.25 13.98
CA LYS A 218 6.69 -11.48 13.55
C LYS A 218 7.15 -11.44 12.09
N LEU A 219 6.35 -10.82 11.22
CA LEU A 219 6.62 -10.76 9.77
C LEU A 219 7.19 -9.41 9.32
N SER A 220 7.37 -8.45 10.24
CA SER A 220 7.75 -7.06 9.93
C SER A 220 6.94 -6.44 8.78
N SER A 221 5.64 -6.75 8.74
CA SER A 221 4.78 -6.48 7.58
C SER A 221 3.87 -5.28 7.80
N ARG A 222 3.95 -4.29 6.91
CA ARG A 222 3.08 -3.11 6.90
C ARG A 222 1.62 -3.48 6.70
N LEU A 223 1.33 -4.49 5.89
CA LEU A 223 -0.04 -4.93 5.61
C LEU A 223 -0.75 -5.37 6.90
N PHE A 224 -0.06 -6.11 7.77
CA PHE A 224 -0.63 -6.54 9.06
C PHE A 224 -0.76 -5.40 10.08
N VAL A 225 0.08 -4.36 9.99
CA VAL A 225 -0.13 -3.12 10.75
C VAL A 225 -1.45 -2.47 10.34
N TRP A 226 -1.70 -2.36 9.02
CA TRP A 226 -2.96 -1.83 8.50
C TRP A 226 -4.16 -2.68 8.92
N PHE A 227 -4.06 -4.01 8.88
CA PHE A 227 -5.13 -4.88 9.39
C PHE A 227 -5.40 -4.67 10.88
N SER A 228 -4.35 -4.48 11.69
CA SER A 228 -4.51 -4.17 13.12
C SER A 228 -5.23 -2.84 13.32
N PHE A 229 -4.84 -1.79 12.60
CA PHE A 229 -5.50 -0.49 12.69
C PHE A 229 -6.96 -0.52 12.20
N ILE A 230 -7.25 -1.21 11.10
CA ILE A 230 -8.61 -1.42 10.61
C ILE A 230 -9.44 -2.15 11.67
N ALA A 231 -8.90 -3.20 12.30
CA ALA A 231 -9.57 -3.89 13.39
C ALA A 231 -9.81 -2.97 14.60
N THR A 232 -8.87 -2.09 14.94
CA THR A 232 -9.05 -1.07 15.99
C THR A 232 -10.18 -0.10 15.66
N SER A 233 -10.20 0.48 14.47
CA SER A 233 -11.24 1.43 14.06
C SER A 233 -12.62 0.77 13.98
N SER A 234 -12.69 -0.45 13.45
CA SER A 234 -13.93 -1.25 13.46
C SER A 234 -14.40 -1.55 14.88
N SER A 235 -13.48 -1.90 15.79
CA SER A 235 -13.80 -2.15 17.20
C SER A 235 -14.38 -0.91 17.87
N VAL A 236 -13.79 0.28 17.65
CA VAL A 236 -14.32 1.54 18.19
C VAL A 236 -15.67 1.89 17.57
N ALA A 237 -15.85 1.73 16.25
CA ALA A 237 -17.13 1.99 15.60
C ALA A 237 -18.25 1.10 16.17
N TYR A 238 -17.99 -0.20 16.31
CA TYR A 238 -18.94 -1.12 16.91
C TYR A 238 -19.18 -0.82 18.40
N LEU A 239 -18.16 -0.40 19.14
CA LEU A 239 -18.28 -0.03 20.55
C LEU A 239 -19.16 1.21 20.73
N LEU A 240 -18.94 2.26 19.94
CA LEU A 240 -19.78 3.47 19.96
C LEU A 240 -21.25 3.12 19.70
N ARG A 241 -21.49 2.22 18.75
CA ARG A 241 -22.86 1.77 18.45
C ARG A 241 -23.43 0.85 19.54
N ALA A 242 -22.59 0.05 20.20
CA ALA A 242 -23.00 -0.83 21.30
C ALA A 242 -23.42 -0.06 22.57
N ILE A 243 -22.83 1.13 22.80
CA ILE A 243 -23.24 2.05 23.88
C ILE A 243 -24.59 2.73 23.56
N GLY A 244 -25.10 2.56 22.34
CA GLY A 244 -26.40 3.11 21.94
C GLY A 244 -26.33 4.53 21.40
N LEU A 245 -25.15 5.03 21.01
CA LEU A 245 -25.06 6.35 20.38
C LEU A 245 -25.85 6.35 19.06
N GLU A 246 -26.72 7.34 18.92
CA GLU A 246 -27.41 7.68 17.68
C GLU A 246 -26.41 8.19 16.63
N ALA A 247 -26.86 8.45 15.40
CA ALA A 247 -25.99 8.83 14.29
C ALA A 247 -25.09 10.02 14.65
N ASP A 248 -25.65 11.06 15.26
CA ASP A 248 -24.93 12.29 15.60
C ASP A 248 -23.81 12.04 16.61
N GLY A 249 -24.12 11.28 17.67
CA GLY A 249 -23.16 10.89 18.70
C GLY A 249 -22.10 9.92 18.18
N PHE A 250 -22.46 9.03 17.26
CA PHE A 250 -21.53 8.10 16.63
C PHE A 250 -20.44 8.86 15.87
N TYR A 251 -20.80 9.85 15.05
CA TYR A 251 -19.82 10.63 14.29
C TYR A 251 -18.95 11.52 15.18
N LEU A 252 -19.53 12.12 16.22
CA LEU A 252 -18.75 12.85 17.22
C LEU A 252 -17.73 11.92 17.89
N GLY A 253 -18.13 10.71 18.25
CA GLY A 253 -17.24 9.68 18.80
C GLY A 253 -16.14 9.27 17.82
N MET A 254 -16.46 9.14 16.53
CA MET A 254 -15.48 8.84 15.48
C MET A 254 -14.50 10.00 15.26
N ILE A 255 -14.95 11.25 15.38
CA ILE A 255 -14.09 12.43 15.34
C ILE A 255 -13.14 12.43 16.55
N ALA A 256 -13.66 12.19 17.75
CA ALA A 256 -12.85 12.06 18.97
C ALA A 256 -11.80 10.95 18.84
N PHE A 257 -12.17 9.80 18.26
CA PHE A 257 -11.26 8.70 17.96
C PHE A 257 -10.18 9.10 16.95
N ASN A 258 -10.51 9.81 15.87
CA ASN A 258 -9.52 10.31 14.92
C ASN A 258 -8.53 11.29 15.58
N THR A 259 -9.01 12.18 16.45
CA THR A 259 -8.15 13.04 17.28
C THR A 259 -7.22 12.22 18.17
N MET A 260 -7.74 11.16 18.80
CA MET A 260 -6.95 10.25 19.64
C MET A 260 -5.88 9.49 18.83
N LEU A 261 -6.16 9.08 17.59
CA LEU A 261 -5.17 8.46 16.71
C LEU A 261 -4.00 9.41 16.39
N ILE A 262 -4.30 10.69 16.12
CA ILE A 262 -3.27 11.72 15.87
C ILE A 262 -2.46 12.00 17.14
N ALA A 263 -3.13 12.15 18.29
CA ALA A 263 -2.45 12.30 19.57
C ALA A 263 -1.56 11.08 19.90
N GLY A 264 -2.07 9.87 19.65
CA GLY A 264 -1.34 8.61 19.80
C GLY A 264 -0.09 8.54 18.92
N PHE A 265 -0.14 9.08 17.70
CA PHE A 265 1.05 9.22 16.86
C PHE A 265 2.15 10.04 17.52
N HIS A 266 1.81 11.17 18.15
CA HIS A 266 2.80 11.97 18.88
C HIS A 266 3.39 11.24 20.09
N LEU A 267 2.55 10.54 20.86
CA LEU A 267 3.00 9.78 22.04
C LEU A 267 3.91 8.61 21.66
N ILE A 268 3.54 7.84 20.65
CA ILE A 268 4.32 6.67 20.21
C ILE A 268 5.62 7.11 19.54
N LYS A 269 5.60 8.19 18.75
CA LYS A 269 6.81 8.76 18.13
C LYS A 269 7.82 9.25 19.17
N LYS A 270 7.34 9.84 20.28
CA LYS A 270 8.18 10.28 21.40
C LYS A 270 8.88 9.12 22.11
N ASN A 271 8.17 8.00 22.30
CA ASN A 271 8.70 6.86 23.06
C ASN A 271 9.51 5.87 22.22
N GLY A 272 9.43 5.92 20.88
CA GLY A 272 10.28 5.12 19.97
C GLY A 272 10.13 3.59 20.04
N MET A 273 9.25 3.06 20.89
CA MET A 273 9.20 1.62 21.19
C MET A 273 8.68 0.75 20.04
N ILE A 274 7.93 1.30 19.08
CA ILE A 274 7.30 0.52 18.01
C ILE A 274 7.44 1.26 16.66
N PRO A 275 8.64 1.26 16.05
CA PRO A 275 8.91 2.07 14.86
C PRO A 275 8.03 1.67 13.67
N LEU A 276 7.74 0.37 13.52
CA LEU A 276 6.91 -0.15 12.43
C LEU A 276 5.49 0.45 12.45
N PHE A 277 4.86 0.49 13.62
CA PHE A 277 3.51 1.05 13.77
C PHE A 277 3.51 2.57 13.68
N SER A 278 4.51 3.23 14.28
CA SER A 278 4.60 4.69 14.27
C SER A 278 4.62 5.29 12.86
N LYS A 279 5.32 4.63 11.93
CA LYS A 279 5.46 5.10 10.55
C LYS A 279 4.14 5.03 9.78
N GLU A 280 3.40 3.94 9.94
CA GLU A 280 2.15 3.70 9.22
C GLU A 280 0.97 4.44 9.87
N LEU A 281 1.02 4.72 11.17
CA LEU A 281 -0.07 5.37 11.91
C LEU A 281 -0.43 6.75 11.36
N ALA A 282 0.55 7.55 10.93
CA ALA A 282 0.29 8.87 10.35
C ALA A 282 -0.47 8.80 9.01
N VAL A 283 -0.12 7.82 8.16
CA VAL A 283 -0.83 7.62 6.89
C VAL A 283 -2.21 7.01 7.14
N TYR A 284 -2.30 6.07 8.09
CA TYR A 284 -3.55 5.46 8.47
C TYR A 284 -4.55 6.47 9.04
N SER A 285 -4.12 7.35 9.95
CA SER A 285 -5.00 8.36 10.55
C SER A 285 -5.55 9.34 9.51
N GLN A 286 -4.77 9.69 8.48
CA GLN A 286 -5.23 10.48 7.34
C GLN A 286 -6.33 9.76 6.55
N VAL A 287 -6.10 8.50 6.18
CA VAL A 287 -7.07 7.70 5.42
C VAL A 287 -8.34 7.48 6.24
N ASN A 288 -8.21 7.18 7.53
CA ASN A 288 -9.34 6.97 8.42
C ASN A 288 -10.15 8.25 8.62
N LEU A 289 -9.51 9.41 8.73
CA LEU A 289 -10.21 10.70 8.81
C LEU A 289 -10.99 10.98 7.52
N VAL A 290 -10.36 10.82 6.36
CA VAL A 290 -11.02 11.02 5.06
C VAL A 290 -12.21 10.07 4.91
N LEU A 291 -12.03 8.80 5.22
CA LEU A 291 -13.11 7.81 5.15
C LEU A 291 -14.26 8.16 6.12
N SER A 292 -13.94 8.52 7.36
CA SER A 292 -14.93 8.90 8.37
C SER A 292 -15.72 10.14 7.93
N THR A 293 -15.02 11.13 7.36
CA THR A 293 -15.63 12.35 6.83
C THR A 293 -16.56 12.05 5.66
N LEU A 294 -16.13 11.21 4.71
CA LEU A 294 -16.96 10.83 3.56
C LEU A 294 -18.22 10.09 4.00
N LEU A 295 -18.10 9.14 4.94
CA LEU A 295 -19.26 8.43 5.49
C LEU A 295 -20.20 9.40 6.21
N MET A 296 -19.66 10.33 6.99
CA MET A 296 -20.43 11.39 7.63
C MET A 296 -21.21 12.21 6.59
N LEU A 297 -20.57 12.63 5.51
CA LEU A 297 -21.22 13.42 4.44
C LEU A 297 -22.40 12.68 3.79
N LEU A 298 -22.39 11.34 3.74
CA LEU A 298 -23.38 10.52 3.06
C LEU A 298 -24.57 10.09 3.94
N PHE A 299 -24.36 9.95 5.25
CA PHE A 299 -25.32 9.30 6.15
C PHE A 299 -25.84 10.20 7.28
N PHE A 300 -25.47 11.47 7.33
CA PHE A 300 -25.97 12.40 8.35
C PHE A 300 -27.32 12.98 7.97
N GLU A 301 -28.26 13.01 8.92
CA GLU A 301 -29.62 13.52 8.70
C GLU A 301 -29.86 14.89 9.35
N ASN A 302 -29.23 15.18 10.49
CA ASN A 302 -29.43 16.43 11.22
C ASN A 302 -28.48 17.56 10.78
N HIS A 303 -29.01 18.57 10.10
CA HIS A 303 -28.24 19.64 9.47
C HIS A 303 -27.37 20.50 10.42
N ILE A 304 -27.84 20.79 11.64
CA ILE A 304 -27.09 21.66 12.57
C ILE A 304 -25.94 20.88 13.22
N PHE A 305 -26.20 19.68 13.75
CA PHE A 305 -25.17 18.83 14.34
C PHE A 305 -24.13 18.38 13.30
N TYR A 306 -24.58 18.16 12.06
CA TYR A 306 -23.72 17.91 10.92
C TYR A 306 -22.73 19.05 10.67
N GLY A 307 -23.22 20.29 10.65
CA GLY A 307 -22.38 21.47 10.49
C GLY A 307 -21.31 21.58 11.58
N PHE A 308 -21.66 21.37 12.85
CA PHE A 308 -20.68 21.34 13.95
C PHE A 308 -19.63 20.25 13.80
N ASN A 309 -20.04 19.02 13.45
CA ASN A 309 -19.12 17.91 13.22
C ASN A 309 -18.19 18.18 12.02
N LEU A 310 -18.67 18.86 10.97
CA LEU A 310 -17.85 19.30 9.84
C LEU A 310 -16.80 20.34 10.26
N ILE A 311 -17.18 21.34 11.08
CA ILE A 311 -16.23 22.31 11.61
C ILE A 311 -15.14 21.62 12.46
N LEU A 312 -15.53 20.70 13.35
CA LEU A 312 -14.58 19.97 14.18
C LEU A 312 -13.62 19.11 13.32
N THR A 313 -14.17 18.47 12.29
CA THR A 313 -13.39 17.71 11.31
C THR A 313 -12.42 18.61 10.54
N ALA A 314 -12.84 19.82 10.15
CA ALA A 314 -11.97 20.80 9.51
C ALA A 314 -10.80 21.20 10.43
N ILE A 315 -11.04 21.43 11.72
CA ILE A 315 -9.96 21.73 12.70
C ILE A 315 -8.93 20.60 12.76
N ILE A 316 -9.36 19.34 12.64
CA ILE A 316 -8.45 18.19 12.59
C ILE A 316 -7.66 18.16 11.29
N TYR A 317 -8.28 18.46 10.15
CA TYR A 317 -7.55 18.63 8.88
C TYR A 317 -6.51 19.74 8.96
N LEU A 318 -6.86 20.88 9.59
CA LEU A 318 -5.91 21.96 9.84
C LEU A 318 -4.74 21.48 10.71
N SER A 319 -5.03 20.73 11.78
CA SER A 319 -4.01 20.13 12.63
C SER A 319 -3.07 19.19 11.85
N MET A 320 -3.62 18.40 10.91
CA MET A 320 -2.80 17.53 10.05
C MET A 320 -1.87 18.28 9.11
N ILE A 321 -2.26 19.47 8.62
CA ILE A 321 -1.39 20.30 7.79
C ILE A 321 -0.12 20.67 8.56
N TYR A 322 -0.27 21.13 9.79
CA TYR A 322 0.87 21.52 10.63
C TYR A 322 1.73 20.32 11.06
N VAL A 323 1.12 19.16 11.30
CA VAL A 323 1.84 17.96 11.76
C VAL A 323 2.58 17.25 10.61
N ASN A 324 1.97 17.14 9.43
CA ASN A 324 2.49 16.34 8.31
C ASN A 324 3.04 17.17 7.15
N GLY A 325 2.85 18.49 7.13
CA GLY A 325 3.39 19.40 6.11
C GLY A 325 2.82 19.21 4.69
N ARG A 326 1.74 18.44 4.54
CA ARG A 326 1.11 18.12 3.26
C ARG A 326 0.14 19.25 2.87
N LYS A 327 0.46 19.98 1.80
CA LYS A 327 -0.34 21.13 1.34
C LYS A 327 -1.72 20.75 0.79
N GLU A 328 -1.91 19.51 0.36
CA GLU A 328 -3.18 19.00 -0.21
C GLU A 328 -4.35 19.14 0.78
N TYR A 329 -4.08 19.10 2.08
CA TYR A 329 -5.12 19.23 3.11
C TYR A 329 -5.64 20.66 3.26
N HIS A 330 -4.96 21.70 2.76
CA HIS A 330 -5.51 23.07 2.80
C HIS A 330 -6.82 23.18 2.02
N PHE A 331 -6.90 22.53 0.87
CA PHE A 331 -8.10 22.54 0.05
C PHE A 331 -9.25 21.81 0.75
N ILE A 332 -8.97 20.62 1.28
CA ILE A 332 -9.96 19.79 2.00
C ILE A 332 -10.45 20.52 3.26
N PHE A 333 -9.54 21.12 4.02
CA PHE A 333 -9.87 21.98 5.16
C PHE A 333 -10.82 23.10 4.75
N THR A 334 -10.45 23.88 3.72
CA THR A 334 -11.23 25.05 3.27
C THR A 334 -12.64 24.63 2.87
N LEU A 335 -12.75 23.56 2.07
CA LEU A 335 -14.04 23.07 1.58
C LEU A 335 -14.93 22.61 2.73
N ILE A 336 -14.41 21.77 3.63
CA ILE A 336 -15.17 21.24 4.77
C ILE A 336 -15.54 22.36 5.75
N PHE A 337 -14.65 23.31 5.98
CA PHE A 337 -14.87 24.44 6.88
C PHE A 337 -15.98 25.37 6.37
N VAL A 338 -15.90 25.77 5.10
CA VAL A 338 -16.93 26.62 4.47
C VAL A 338 -18.27 25.89 4.42
N TYR A 339 -18.28 24.62 4.02
CA TYR A 339 -19.50 23.84 3.95
C TYR A 339 -20.14 23.59 5.32
N GLY A 340 -19.33 23.28 6.34
CA GLY A 340 -19.80 23.14 7.72
C GLY A 340 -20.39 24.43 8.26
N ALA A 341 -19.73 25.56 8.03
CA ALA A 341 -20.22 26.87 8.45
C ALA A 341 -21.51 27.26 7.72
N TYR A 342 -21.61 26.98 6.41
CA TYR A 342 -22.84 27.16 5.64
C TYR A 342 -24.00 26.35 6.24
N GLN A 343 -23.77 25.07 6.54
CA GLN A 343 -24.81 24.22 7.16
C GLN A 343 -25.26 24.72 8.53
N ILE A 344 -24.35 25.29 9.33
CA ILE A 344 -24.73 25.92 10.60
C ILE A 344 -25.56 27.18 10.31
N PHE A 345 -25.02 28.12 9.56
CA PHE A 345 -25.61 29.46 9.42
C PHE A 345 -26.94 29.48 8.67
N GLU A 346 -27.14 28.60 7.69
CA GLU A 346 -28.38 28.55 6.92
C GLU A 346 -29.53 27.87 7.68
N ASN A 347 -29.21 26.88 8.52
CA ASN A 347 -30.21 26.15 9.30
C ASN A 347 -30.39 26.70 10.72
N TRP A 348 -29.60 27.71 11.10
CA TRP A 348 -29.73 28.37 12.38
C TRP A 348 -30.91 29.34 12.39
N HIS A 349 -31.71 29.31 13.44
CA HIS A 349 -32.99 30.01 13.52
C HIS A 349 -32.88 31.56 13.53
N PHE A 350 -31.67 32.12 13.63
CA PHE A 350 -31.41 33.56 13.75
C PHE A 350 -30.64 34.08 12.53
N GLN A 351 -31.36 34.66 11.56
CA GLN A 351 -30.79 35.20 10.32
C GLN A 351 -29.81 36.36 10.53
N GLU A 352 -29.93 37.13 11.61
CA GLU A 352 -28.97 38.20 11.91
C GLU A 352 -27.61 37.64 12.37
N ALA A 353 -27.62 36.47 13.03
CA ALA A 353 -26.40 35.80 13.47
C ALA A 353 -25.63 35.15 12.31
N SER A 354 -26.31 34.77 11.21
CA SER A 354 -25.66 34.18 10.04
C SER A 354 -24.79 35.21 9.29
N LEU A 355 -25.26 36.45 9.14
CA LEU A 355 -24.49 37.56 8.56
C LEU A 355 -23.19 37.84 9.32
N ILE A 356 -23.25 37.88 10.65
CA ILE A 356 -22.07 38.04 11.52
C ILE A 356 -21.15 36.80 11.40
N GLY A 357 -21.73 35.61 11.32
CA GLY A 357 -21.01 34.36 11.12
C GLY A 357 -20.19 34.31 9.82
N TYR A 358 -20.77 34.75 8.70
CA TYR A 358 -20.06 34.85 7.42
C TYR A 358 -18.93 35.90 7.44
N ALA A 359 -19.10 37.00 8.18
CA ALA A 359 -18.02 37.97 8.38
C ALA A 359 -16.85 37.39 9.19
N LEU A 360 -17.14 36.62 10.25
CA LEU A 360 -16.13 35.93 11.06
C LEU A 360 -15.38 34.86 10.26
N LEU A 361 -16.04 34.13 9.37
CA LEU A 361 -15.40 33.20 8.43
C LEU A 361 -14.28 33.87 7.63
N GLY A 362 -14.54 35.07 7.09
CA GLY A 362 -13.54 35.84 6.34
C GLY A 362 -12.32 36.22 7.18
N ILE A 363 -12.54 36.57 8.46
CA ILE A 363 -11.46 36.90 9.40
C ILE A 363 -10.58 35.66 9.68
N VAL A 364 -11.19 34.48 9.86
CA VAL A 364 -10.45 33.22 10.07
C VAL A 364 -9.54 32.90 8.89
N PHE A 365 -10.00 33.09 7.65
CA PHE A 365 -9.17 32.89 6.46
C PHE A 365 -8.04 33.89 6.34
N LEU A 366 -8.27 35.17 6.70
CA LEU A 366 -7.21 36.18 6.72
C LEU A 366 -6.13 35.83 7.74
N LEU A 367 -6.51 35.41 8.95
CA LEU A 367 -5.57 35.00 10.00
C LEU A 367 -4.77 33.75 9.65
N LEU A 368 -5.34 32.83 8.86
CA LEU A 368 -4.65 31.60 8.42
C LEU A 368 -3.67 31.83 7.25
N HIS A 369 -3.84 32.92 6.50
CA HIS A 369 -2.99 33.26 5.35
C HIS A 369 -1.87 34.26 5.70
N THR A 370 -1.95 34.88 6.88
CA THR A 370 -0.90 35.74 7.46
C THR A 370 0.05 34.89 8.30
#